data_AF-A0A349X7H0-F1
#
_entry.id   AF-A0A349X7H0-F1
#
_cell.length_a   1.000
_cell.length_b   1.000
_cell.length_c   1.000
_cell.angle_alpha   90.00
_cell.angle_beta   90.00
_cell.angle_gamma   90.00
#
_symmetry.space_group_name_H-M   'P 1'
#
loop_
_entity.id
_entity.type
_entity.pdbx_description
1 polymer ?
#
loop_
_entity_poly.entity_id
_entity_poly.type
_entity_poly.pdbx_seq_one_letter_code
_entity_poly.pdbx_strand_id
1 'polypeptide(L)'
;MSFFSNKHVVTALIVAPILAVVSYYSVDLLVKEKPHAARAGSSYPLVAQSNCRYTSGRCDLKNNEFSAQVRVEERKGVGRLIVESEHAVQKVTVGFSRIDNTSLSEPTSMSFNADTSSWELDTTLVLDEYTQMMIVLQANNVKYYAETSMAFSQYQTSFNKSF
;
A
#
# COMPACT_ATOMS: atom_id res chain seq x y z
N MET A 1 -42.76 -33.05 -24.40
CA MET A 1 -43.04 -31.67 -23.95
C MET A 1 -41.76 -30.87 -24.13
N SER A 2 -41.82 -29.71 -24.80
CA SER A 2 -40.65 -28.87 -25.06
C SER A 2 -40.15 -28.22 -23.76
N PHE A 3 -38.85 -28.35 -23.46
CA PHE A 3 -38.20 -27.79 -22.27
C PHE A 3 -38.40 -26.28 -22.15
N PHE A 4 -38.36 -25.57 -23.28
CA PHE A 4 -38.54 -24.11 -23.35
C PHE A 4 -40.01 -23.65 -23.37
N SER A 5 -40.97 -24.57 -23.32
CA SER A 5 -42.40 -24.23 -23.28
C SER A 5 -42.97 -24.28 -21.86
N ASN A 6 -42.22 -24.80 -20.88
CA ASN A 6 -42.67 -24.87 -19.50
C ASN A 6 -42.48 -23.51 -18.81
N LYS A 7 -43.59 -22.89 -18.41
CA LYS A 7 -43.59 -21.58 -17.73
C LYS A 7 -42.68 -21.53 -16.50
N HIS A 8 -42.59 -22.62 -15.74
CA HIS A 8 -41.72 -22.70 -14.56
C HIS A 8 -40.24 -22.66 -14.93
N VAL A 9 -39.85 -23.35 -16.01
CA VAL A 9 -38.46 -23.39 -16.51
C VAL A 9 -38.05 -22.03 -17.04
N VAL A 10 -38.89 -21.40 -17.87
CA VAL A 10 -38.63 -20.06 -18.41
C VAL A 10 -38.52 -19.02 -17.30
N THR A 11 -39.42 -19.09 -16.31
CA THR A 11 -39.39 -18.17 -15.16
C THR A 11 -38.13 -18.38 -14.32
N ALA A 12 -37.75 -19.63 -14.03
CA ALA A 12 -36.54 -19.93 -13.27
C ALA A 12 -35.27 -19.44 -13.98
N LEU A 13 -35.20 -19.57 -15.32
CA LEU A 13 -34.05 -19.13 -16.12
C LEU A 13 -33.82 -17.61 -16.06
N ILE A 14 -34.88 -16.83 -15.85
CA ILE A 14 -34.81 -15.36 -15.75
C ILE A 14 -34.62 -14.93 -14.30
N VAL A 15 -35.42 -15.48 -13.39
CA VAL A 15 -35.50 -15.04 -12.00
C VAL A 15 -34.26 -15.46 -11.19
N ALA A 16 -33.75 -16.68 -11.40
CA ALA A 16 -32.59 -17.19 -10.68
C ALA A 16 -31.30 -16.35 -10.86
N PRO A 17 -30.86 -15.98 -12.08
CA PRO A 17 -29.67 -15.16 -12.22
C PRO A 17 -29.83 -13.74 -11.66
N ILE A 18 -31.04 -13.16 -11.73
CA ILE A 18 -31.32 -11.85 -11.12
C ILE A 18 -31.15 -11.93 -9.60
N LEU A 19 -31.75 -12.93 -8.96
CA LEU A 19 -31.61 -13.16 -7.53
C LEU A 19 -30.17 -13.45 -7.12
N ALA A 20 -29.39 -14.15 -7.94
CA ALA A 20 -27.98 -14.42 -7.68
C ALA A 20 -27.13 -13.15 -7.66
N VAL A 21 -27.37 -12.22 -8.58
CA VAL A 21 -26.66 -10.92 -8.59
C VAL A 21 -27.09 -10.08 -7.39
N VAL A 22 -28.39 -9.98 -7.13
CA VAL A 22 -28.92 -9.21 -5.98
C VAL A 22 -28.40 -9.75 -4.66
N SER A 23 -28.36 -11.06 -4.47
CA SER A 23 -27.87 -11.67 -3.23
C SER A 23 -26.38 -11.41 -3.05
N TYR A 24 -25.57 -11.51 -4.10
CA TYR A 24 -24.13 -11.21 -4.05
C TYR A 24 -23.88 -9.77 -3.55
N TYR A 25 -24.54 -8.77 -4.14
CA TYR A 25 -24.41 -7.38 -3.70
C TYR A 25 -25.00 -7.12 -2.32
N SER A 26 -26.11 -7.79 -1.98
CA SER A 26 -26.75 -7.63 -0.66
C SER A 26 -25.86 -8.18 0.46
N VAL A 27 -25.20 -9.32 0.23
CA VAL A 27 -24.23 -9.88 1.19
C VAL A 27 -23.04 -8.95 1.33
N ASP A 28 -22.51 -8.40 0.22
CA ASP A 28 -21.44 -7.40 0.29
C ASP A 28 -21.86 -6.20 1.15
N LEU A 29 -23.03 -5.61 0.90
CA LEU A 29 -23.53 -4.48 1.69
C LEU A 29 -23.77 -4.80 3.19
N LEU A 30 -24.22 -6.01 3.50
CA LEU A 30 -24.50 -6.44 4.88
C LEU A 30 -23.24 -6.76 5.67
N VAL A 31 -22.21 -7.31 5.01
CA VAL A 31 -20.97 -7.78 5.66
C VAL A 31 -19.85 -6.74 5.57
N LYS A 32 -19.93 -5.78 4.65
CA LYS A 32 -18.91 -4.74 4.48
C LYS A 32 -18.73 -3.95 5.76
N GLU A 33 -17.50 -3.99 6.26
CA GLU A 33 -17.09 -3.14 7.37
C GLU A 33 -17.28 -1.67 6.99
N LYS A 34 -17.89 -0.90 7.90
CA LYS A 34 -18.06 0.53 7.69
C LYS A 34 -16.70 1.19 7.79
N PRO A 35 -16.33 2.09 6.84
CA PRO A 35 -15.14 2.91 7.02
C PRO A 35 -15.32 3.72 8.31
N HIS A 36 -14.46 3.46 9.28
CA HIS A 36 -14.44 4.16 10.55
C HIS A 36 -13.34 5.21 10.51
N ALA A 37 -13.70 6.45 10.86
CA ALA A 37 -12.73 7.52 11.03
C ALA A 37 -11.64 7.09 12.01
N ALA A 38 -10.40 7.39 11.64
CA ALA A 38 -9.24 7.04 12.44
C ALA A 38 -9.34 7.64 13.86
N ARG A 39 -9.30 6.78 14.87
CA ARG A 39 -9.37 7.19 16.29
C ARG A 39 -7.97 7.42 16.84
N ALA A 40 -7.77 8.53 17.53
CA ALA A 40 -6.51 8.82 18.20
C ALA A 40 -6.09 7.66 19.13
N GLY A 41 -4.81 7.29 19.07
CA GLY A 41 -4.23 6.16 19.82
C GLY A 41 -4.39 4.78 19.16
N SER A 42 -5.18 4.66 18.09
CA SER A 42 -5.31 3.41 17.32
C SER A 42 -4.25 3.29 16.21
N SER A 43 -4.10 2.08 15.68
CA SER A 43 -3.19 1.77 14.58
C SER A 43 -3.96 1.20 13.39
N TYR A 44 -3.65 1.66 12.18
CA TYR A 44 -4.36 1.28 10.96
C TYR A 44 -3.37 0.83 9.88
N PRO A 45 -3.65 -0.27 9.17
CA PRO A 45 -2.81 -0.70 8.06
C PRO A 45 -2.96 0.24 6.87
N LEU A 46 -1.86 0.47 6.16
CA LEU A 46 -1.84 1.04 4.81
C LEU A 46 -1.62 -0.09 3.82
N VAL A 47 -2.37 -0.07 2.73
CA VAL A 47 -2.25 -1.04 1.66
C VAL A 47 -1.22 -0.54 0.66
N ALA A 48 -0.15 -1.32 0.50
CA ALA A 48 0.82 -1.14 -0.57
C ALA A 48 0.14 -1.40 -1.93
N GLN A 49 0.14 -0.37 -2.78
CA GLN A 49 -0.48 -0.44 -4.10
C GLN A 49 0.39 -1.24 -5.08
N SER A 50 -0.15 -1.51 -6.27
CA SER A 50 0.50 -2.38 -7.27
C SER A 50 1.88 -1.88 -7.71
N ASN A 51 2.11 -0.55 -7.71
CA ASN A 51 3.41 0.04 -8.04
C ASN A 51 4.51 -0.25 -7.01
N CYS A 52 4.19 -0.71 -5.80
CA CYS A 52 5.20 -1.15 -4.83
C CYS A 52 5.85 -2.49 -5.23
N ARG A 53 5.18 -3.29 -6.06
CA ARG A 53 5.59 -4.67 -6.39
C ARG A 53 6.55 -4.77 -7.57
N TYR A 54 6.71 -3.69 -8.34
CA TYR A 54 7.49 -3.66 -9.58
C TYR A 54 8.44 -2.47 -9.58
N THR A 55 9.43 -2.47 -10.48
CA THR A 55 10.47 -1.45 -10.70
C THR A 55 9.94 -0.10 -11.19
N SER A 56 9.04 0.50 -10.40
CA SER A 56 8.25 1.68 -10.74
C SER A 56 8.89 2.99 -10.28
N GLY A 57 9.93 2.94 -9.45
CA GLY A 57 10.58 4.12 -8.85
C GLY A 57 9.78 4.77 -7.70
N ARG A 58 8.55 4.29 -7.41
CA ARG A 58 7.71 4.82 -6.32
C ARG A 58 6.74 3.78 -5.78
N CYS A 59 6.48 3.80 -4.49
CA CYS A 59 5.47 2.97 -3.85
C CYS A 59 4.39 3.84 -3.21
N ASP A 60 3.13 3.60 -3.60
CA ASP A 60 1.98 4.29 -2.99
C ASP A 60 1.42 3.43 -1.86
N LEU A 61 1.30 4.02 -0.67
CA LEU A 61 0.72 3.41 0.52
C LEU A 61 -0.59 4.10 0.82
N LYS A 62 -1.71 3.37 0.75
CA LYS A 62 -3.05 3.97 0.86
C LYS A 62 -3.96 3.23 1.81
N ASN A 63 -4.72 3.99 2.55
CA ASN A 63 -5.97 3.61 3.20
C ASN A 63 -7.04 4.63 2.73
N ASN A 64 -8.31 4.38 3.04
CA ASN A 64 -9.43 5.23 2.66
C ASN A 64 -9.28 6.69 3.14
N GLU A 65 -8.56 6.93 4.24
CA GLU A 65 -8.40 8.26 4.84
C GLU A 65 -6.96 8.79 4.84
N PHE A 66 -5.99 8.01 4.34
CA PHE A 66 -4.57 8.37 4.43
C PHE A 66 -3.78 7.88 3.22
N SER A 67 -2.97 8.75 2.64
CA SER A 67 -2.14 8.49 1.45
C SER A 67 -0.71 8.97 1.69
N ALA A 68 0.26 8.08 1.44
CA ALA A 68 1.68 8.40 1.45
C ALA A 68 2.38 7.78 0.25
N GLN A 69 3.42 8.45 -0.24
CA GLN A 69 4.28 7.98 -1.32
C GLN A 69 5.69 7.79 -0.81
N VAL A 70 6.33 6.71 -1.24
CA VAL A 70 7.70 6.37 -0.88
C VAL A 70 8.54 6.30 -2.15
N ARG A 71 9.69 6.98 -2.14
CA ARG A 71 10.67 7.00 -3.22
C ARG A 71 12.05 6.69 -2.67
N VAL A 72 12.91 6.15 -3.52
CA VAL A 72 14.32 5.92 -3.20
C VAL A 72 15.16 6.70 -4.20
N GLU A 73 16.12 7.46 -3.70
CA GLU A 73 17.17 8.08 -4.49
C GLU A 73 18.50 7.47 -4.08
N GLU A 74 19.37 7.19 -5.04
CA GLU A 74 20.74 6.79 -4.73
C GLU A 74 21.70 7.95 -5.00
N ARG A 75 22.51 8.33 -4.01
CA ARG A 75 23.56 9.33 -4.17
C ARG A 75 24.89 8.78 -3.67
N LYS A 76 25.84 8.60 -4.58
CA LYS A 76 27.22 8.18 -4.28
C LYS A 76 27.29 6.88 -3.43
N GLY A 77 26.41 5.91 -3.72
CA GLY A 77 26.34 4.63 -2.99
C GLY A 77 25.62 4.69 -1.64
N VAL A 78 24.99 5.83 -1.30
CA VAL A 78 24.09 5.96 -0.15
C VAL A 78 22.65 6.01 -0.66
N GLY A 79 21.80 5.12 -0.15
CA GLY A 79 20.37 5.12 -0.43
C GLY A 79 19.66 6.16 0.44
N ARG A 80 18.90 7.04 -0.18
CA ARG A 80 18.04 8.02 0.48
C ARG A 80 16.59 7.62 0.28
N LEU A 81 15.90 7.29 1.38
CA LEU A 81 14.47 7.07 1.41
C LEU A 81 13.76 8.42 1.58
N ILE A 82 12.78 8.69 0.72
CA ILE A 82 11.98 9.92 0.75
C ILE A 82 10.51 9.51 0.89
N VAL A 83 9.82 10.08 1.88
CA VAL A 83 8.41 9.81 2.16
C VAL A 83 7.64 11.12 2.13
N GLU A 84 6.64 11.19 1.26
CA GLU A 84 5.71 12.30 1.12
C GLU A 84 4.32 11.84 1.54
N SER A 85 3.53 12.75 2.12
CA SER A 85 2.19 12.45 2.61
C SER A 85 1.27 13.61 2.27
N GLU A 86 0.04 13.29 1.86
CA GLU A 86 -1.01 14.28 1.62
C GLU A 86 -1.52 14.90 2.94
N HIS A 87 -1.25 14.23 4.07
CA HIS A 87 -1.62 14.68 5.41
C HIS A 87 -0.39 15.12 6.21
N ALA A 88 -0.59 16.03 7.17
CA ALA A 88 0.44 16.45 8.10
C ALA A 88 0.87 15.28 9.00
N VAL A 89 2.07 14.77 8.76
CA VAL A 89 2.70 13.71 9.56
C VAL A 89 3.57 14.33 10.64
N GLN A 90 3.50 13.78 11.84
CA GLN A 90 4.25 14.22 13.02
C GLN A 90 5.55 13.44 13.20
N LYS A 91 5.56 12.18 12.79
CA LYS A 91 6.72 11.28 12.90
C LYS A 91 6.63 10.18 11.84
N VAL A 92 7.76 9.87 11.20
CA VAL A 92 7.91 8.66 10.38
C VAL A 92 9.02 7.80 10.98
N THR A 93 8.73 6.52 11.17
CA THR A 93 9.70 5.50 11.61
C THR A 93 9.75 4.40 10.56
N VAL A 94 10.95 3.95 10.20
CA VAL A 94 11.13 2.88 9.24
C VAL A 94 12.12 1.84 9.79
N GLY A 95 11.80 0.57 9.57
CA GLY A 95 12.68 -0.57 9.76
C GLY A 95 12.83 -1.33 8.44
N PHE A 96 13.90 -2.10 8.35
CA PHE A 96 14.21 -2.90 7.18
C PHE A 96 14.60 -4.32 7.61
N SER A 97 14.20 -5.30 6.82
CA SER A 97 14.67 -6.69 6.92
C SER A 97 15.03 -7.19 5.52
N ARG A 98 16.05 -8.03 5.40
CA ARG A 98 16.28 -8.79 4.16
C ARG A 98 15.58 -10.13 4.20
N ILE A 99 15.15 -10.63 3.03
CA ILE A 99 14.46 -11.93 2.87
C ILE A 99 15.34 -13.10 3.38
N ASP A 100 16.66 -12.96 3.31
CA ASP A 100 17.62 -13.95 3.84
C ASP A 100 17.78 -13.88 5.37
N ASN A 101 17.01 -13.03 6.07
CA ASN A 101 17.11 -12.73 7.50
C ASN A 101 18.52 -12.37 7.98
N THR A 102 19.42 -12.01 7.07
CA THR A 102 20.84 -11.79 7.36
C THR A 102 21.09 -10.35 7.79
N SER A 103 20.12 -9.46 7.59
CA SER A 103 20.21 -8.06 7.98
C SER A 103 18.84 -7.54 8.43
N LEU A 104 18.71 -7.31 9.74
CA LEU A 104 17.61 -6.57 10.36
C LEU A 104 18.14 -5.20 10.79
N SER A 105 17.48 -4.14 10.35
CA SER A 105 17.74 -2.77 10.83
C SER A 105 16.91 -2.50 12.07
N GLU A 106 17.48 -1.81 13.05
CA GLU A 106 16.69 -1.20 14.11
C GLU A 106 15.73 -0.15 13.52
N PRO A 107 14.50 -0.01 14.04
CA PRO A 107 13.57 1.02 13.61
C PRO A 107 14.15 2.42 13.82
N THR A 108 14.33 3.15 12.73
CA THR A 108 14.96 4.47 12.73
C THR A 108 13.93 5.54 12.42
N SER A 109 13.98 6.66 13.16
CA SER A 109 13.12 7.82 12.89
C SER A 109 13.68 8.64 11.73
N MET A 110 12.83 9.02 10.78
CA MET A 110 13.22 9.88 9.65
C MET A 110 13.29 11.35 10.07
N SER A 111 14.04 12.15 9.31
CA SER A 111 14.13 13.61 9.52
C SER A 111 13.20 14.34 8.57
N PHE A 112 12.47 15.35 9.05
CA PHE A 112 11.62 16.17 8.18
C PHE A 112 12.45 17.27 7.49
N ASN A 113 12.36 17.33 6.17
CA ASN A 113 12.92 18.38 5.34
C ASN A 113 11.82 19.40 5.00
N ALA A 114 11.96 20.62 5.53
CA ALA A 114 10.97 21.68 5.36
C ALA A 114 10.94 22.28 3.93
N ASP A 115 12.04 22.21 3.18
CA ASP A 115 12.13 22.79 1.84
C ASP A 115 11.34 21.99 0.81
N THR A 116 11.37 20.67 0.95
CA THR A 116 10.66 19.71 0.08
C THR A 116 9.35 19.21 0.71
N SER A 117 9.08 19.55 1.97
CA SER A 117 7.97 19.03 2.76
C SER A 117 7.91 17.49 2.81
N SER A 118 9.08 16.85 2.86
CA SER A 118 9.24 15.39 2.82
C SER A 118 10.01 14.87 4.04
N TRP A 119 9.77 13.61 4.39
CA TRP A 119 10.55 12.88 5.39
C TRP A 119 11.68 12.13 4.71
N GLU A 120 12.90 12.29 5.20
CA GLU A 120 14.11 11.73 4.58
C GLU A 120 14.91 10.88 5.56
N LEU A 121 15.48 9.78 5.04
CA LEU A 121 16.43 8.93 5.76
C LEU A 121 17.52 8.47 4.80
N ASP A 122 18.77 8.78 5.15
CA ASP A 122 19.94 8.24 4.47
C ASP A 122 20.35 6.92 5.13
N THR A 123 20.61 5.89 4.32
CA THR A 123 20.99 4.55 4.77
C THR A 123 22.05 3.94 3.86
N THR A 124 22.96 3.17 4.47
CA THR A 124 23.95 2.37 3.77
C THR A 124 23.42 0.97 3.43
N LEU A 125 22.20 0.64 3.84
CA LEU A 125 21.55 -0.61 3.48
C LEU A 125 21.21 -0.60 1.98
N VAL A 126 21.42 -1.75 1.33
CA VAL A 126 20.99 -1.93 -0.06
C VAL A 126 19.46 -2.02 -0.09
N LEU A 127 18.84 -1.05 -0.78
CA LEU A 127 17.38 -0.97 -0.94
C LEU A 127 17.01 -1.61 -2.29
N ASP A 128 16.77 -2.92 -2.29
CA ASP A 128 16.43 -3.70 -3.49
C ASP A 128 15.20 -4.59 -3.28
N GLU A 129 14.85 -5.41 -4.28
CA GLU A 129 13.69 -6.31 -4.22
C GLU A 129 13.76 -7.37 -3.10
N TYR A 130 14.95 -7.61 -2.55
CA TYR A 130 15.17 -8.53 -1.43
C TYR A 130 15.10 -7.84 -0.07
N THR A 131 14.88 -6.53 -0.03
CA THR A 131 14.66 -5.76 1.19
C THR A 131 13.17 -5.55 1.40
N GLN A 132 12.69 -5.96 2.57
CA GLN A 132 11.37 -5.61 3.09
C GLN A 132 11.48 -4.34 3.93
N MET A 133 10.56 -3.41 3.69
CA MET A 133 10.41 -2.17 4.42
C MET A 133 9.19 -2.25 5.33
N MET A 134 9.38 -1.90 6.60
CA MET A 134 8.31 -1.76 7.59
C MET A 134 8.26 -0.29 7.99
N ILE A 135 7.19 0.41 7.63
CA ILE A 135 7.06 1.85 7.85
C ILE A 135 5.89 2.16 8.76
N VAL A 136 6.07 3.13 9.65
CA VAL A 136 5.03 3.67 10.53
C VAL A 136 5.01 5.19 10.40
N LEU A 137 3.88 5.74 9.96
CA LEU A 137 3.58 7.16 9.92
C LEU A 137 2.64 7.52 11.06
N GLN A 138 2.96 8.56 11.82
CA GLN A 138 2.11 9.05 12.90
C GLN A 138 1.50 10.40 12.51
N ALA A 139 0.18 10.49 12.48
CA ALA A 139 -0.56 11.73 12.22
C ALA A 139 -1.71 11.84 13.22
N ASN A 140 -1.90 13.01 13.84
CA ASN A 140 -2.96 13.25 14.84
C ASN A 140 -3.02 12.18 15.95
N ASN A 141 -1.85 11.72 16.42
CA ASN A 141 -1.74 10.63 17.42
C ASN A 141 -2.34 9.28 16.96
N VAL A 142 -2.60 9.10 15.67
CA VAL A 142 -2.94 7.83 15.01
C VAL A 142 -1.68 7.29 14.36
N LYS A 143 -1.48 5.97 14.40
CA LYS A 143 -0.39 5.29 13.70
C LYS A 143 -0.91 4.60 12.44
N TYR A 144 -0.26 4.84 11.32
CA TYR A 144 -0.50 4.14 10.06
C TYR A 144 0.72 3.32 9.73
N TYR A 145 0.56 2.03 9.47
CA TYR A 145 1.69 1.14 9.24
C TYR A 145 1.56 0.36 7.94
N ALA A 146 2.68 0.08 7.28
CA ALA A 146 2.72 -0.74 6.08
C ALA A 146 3.96 -1.63 6.10
N GLU A 147 3.82 -2.80 5.47
CA GLU A 147 4.95 -3.67 5.14
C GLU A 147 4.93 -3.95 3.64
N THR A 148 6.07 -3.78 2.98
CA THR A 148 6.17 -4.00 1.53
C THR A 148 7.60 -4.33 1.12
N SER A 149 7.77 -5.06 0.02
CA SER A 149 9.09 -5.23 -0.59
C SER A 149 9.54 -3.94 -1.26
N MET A 150 10.84 -3.72 -1.34
CA MET A 150 11.43 -2.56 -2.00
C MET A 150 11.74 -2.82 -3.48
N ALA A 151 10.99 -3.70 -4.14
CA ALA A 151 11.15 -3.96 -5.58
C ALA A 151 10.97 -2.70 -6.45
N PHE A 152 10.25 -1.70 -5.94
CA PHE A 152 10.07 -0.39 -6.57
C PHE A 152 11.27 0.54 -6.51
N SER A 153 12.30 0.25 -5.71
CA SER A 153 13.43 1.16 -5.50
C SER A 153 14.22 1.43 -6.77
N GLN A 154 14.24 0.46 -7.69
CA GLN A 154 14.87 0.62 -9.00
C GLN A 154 13.82 1.08 -10.01
N TYR A 155 14.07 2.20 -10.67
CA TYR A 155 13.29 2.60 -11.84
C TYR A 155 13.90 1.97 -13.09
N GLN A 156 13.27 0.91 -13.60
CA GLN A 156 13.64 0.32 -14.88
C GLN A 156 12.50 0.55 -15.88
N THR A 157 12.73 1.41 -16.87
CA THR A 157 11.84 1.47 -18.03
C THR A 157 12.01 0.21 -18.87
N SER A 158 10.97 -0.23 -19.58
CA SER A 158 11.00 -1.34 -20.53
C SER A 158 12.03 -1.20 -21.67
N PHE A 159 12.72 -0.06 -21.74
CA PHE A 159 13.81 0.23 -22.66
C PHE A 159 15.21 0.16 -22.04
N ASN A 160 15.33 -0.31 -20.79
CA ASN A 160 16.61 -0.47 -20.09
C ASN A 160 17.46 0.83 -20.07
N LYS A 161 16.79 1.99 -20.04
CA LYS A 161 17.40 3.31 -19.94
C LYS A 161 16.92 4.04 -18.70
N SER A 162 17.87 4.50 -17.90
CA SER A 162 17.71 5.52 -16.87
C SER A 162 17.74 6.89 -17.56
N PHE A 163 16.78 7.76 -17.27
CA PHE A 163 16.81 9.16 -17.70
C PHE A 163 17.52 10.02 -16.65
#